data_AF-E9SE71-F1
#
_entry.id   AF-E9SE71-F1
#
_cell.length_a   1.000
_cell.length_b   1.000
_cell.length_c   1.000
_cell.angle_alpha   90.00
_cell.angle_beta   90.00
_cell.angle_gamma   90.00
#
_symmetry.space_group_name_H-M   'P 1'
#
loop_
_entity.id
_entity.type
_entity.pdbx_description
1 polymer ?
#
loop_
_entity_poly.entity_id
_entity_poly.type
_entity_poly.pdbx_seq_one_letter_code
_entity_poly.pdbx_strand_id
1 'polypeptide(L)'
;MNVISLILLIGIPMAVMQALYRLYDPQGDKTIALSEKLPVLMGRKFLMQIVTPLLFIVVFGVISVLLHIPIAVFYVVCGVVLGVINGMAVTLMYFGDRTR
;
A
#
# COMPACT_ATOMS: atom_id res chain seq x y z
N MET A 1 6.89 20.35 12.29
CA MET A 1 5.79 19.37 12.25
C MET A 1 6.08 18.35 13.35
N ASN A 2 5.15 18.11 14.27
CA ASN A 2 5.40 17.18 15.37
C ASN A 2 5.21 15.73 14.89
N VAL A 3 5.90 14.78 15.51
CA VAL A 3 5.86 13.35 15.16
C VAL A 3 4.42 12.82 15.14
N ILE A 4 3.57 13.29 16.05
CA ILE A 4 2.14 12.93 16.11
C ILE A 4 1.42 13.37 14.82
N SER A 5 1.64 14.58 14.34
CA SER A 5 1.03 15.08 13.11
C SER A 5 1.49 14.28 11.90
N LEU A 6 2.76 13.88 11.84
CA LEU A 6 3.31 12.99 10.80
C LEU A 6 2.62 11.63 10.78
N ILE A 7 2.47 11.01 11.95
CA ILE A 7 1.80 9.73 12.10
C ILE A 7 0.34 9.82 11.64
N LEU A 8 -0.36 10.90 11.98
CA LEU A 8 -1.75 11.10 11.54
C LEU A 8 -1.84 11.36 10.03
N LEU A 9 -0.92 12.15 9.47
CA LEU A 9 -0.92 12.50 8.05
C LEU A 9 -0.67 11.31 7.12
N ILE A 10 0.07 10.31 7.60
CA ILE A 10 0.32 9.05 6.87
C ILE A 10 -0.74 8.01 7.27
N GLY A 11 -0.98 7.87 8.57
CA GLY A 11 -1.79 6.80 9.15
C GLY A 11 -3.28 6.93 8.83
N ILE A 12 -3.84 8.13 8.82
CA ILE A 12 -5.26 8.32 8.46
C ILE A 12 -5.49 7.93 6.98
N PRO A 13 -4.77 8.49 6.00
CA PRO A 13 -4.95 8.07 4.60
C PRO A 13 -4.68 6.58 4.37
N MET A 14 -3.69 6.02 5.07
CA MET A 14 -3.38 4.59 5.01
C MET A 14 -4.56 3.74 5.49
N ALA A 15 -5.11 4.04 6.67
CA ALA A 15 -6.23 3.32 7.24
C ALA A 15 -7.49 3.45 6.37
N VAL A 16 -7.76 4.66 5.85
CA VAL A 16 -8.88 4.91 4.93
C VAL A 16 -8.74 4.07 3.67
N MET A 17 -7.58 4.09 3.03
CA MET A 17 -7.37 3.31 1.80
C MET A 17 -7.41 1.80 2.04
N GLN A 18 -6.88 1.34 3.17
CA GLN A 18 -6.97 -0.07 3.53
C GLN A 18 -8.42 -0.51 3.75
N ALA A 19 -9.23 0.32 4.41
CA ALA A 19 -10.65 0.07 4.59
C ALA A 19 -11.42 0.10 3.27
N LEU A 20 -11.17 1.10 2.41
CA LEU A 20 -11.77 1.21 1.08
C LEU A 20 -11.42 0.01 0.20
N TYR A 21 -10.16 -0.45 0.25
CA TYR A 21 -9.72 -1.63 -0.49
C TYR A 21 -10.53 -2.87 -0.06
N ARG A 22 -10.73 -3.04 1.24
CA ARG A 22 -11.49 -4.17 1.80
C ARG A 22 -12.99 -4.09 1.50
N LEU A 23 -13.55 -2.90 1.38
CA LEU A 23 -14.92 -2.70 0.92
C LEU A 23 -15.08 -2.96 -0.58
N TYR A 24 -14.06 -2.64 -1.38
CA TYR A 24 -14.07 -2.86 -2.82
C TYR A 24 -13.86 -4.32 -3.23
N ASP A 25 -13.03 -5.06 -2.47
CA ASP A 25 -12.76 -6.47 -2.69
C ASP A 25 -12.92 -7.30 -1.40
N PRO A 26 -14.16 -7.43 -0.89
CA PRO A 26 -14.42 -8.10 0.39
C PRO A 26 -14.19 -9.61 0.35
N GLN A 27 -14.29 -10.24 -0.82
CA GLN A 27 -14.07 -11.68 -1.02
C GLN A 27 -12.65 -11.99 -1.53
N GLY A 28 -11.89 -10.98 -1.95
CA GLY A 28 -10.52 -11.15 -2.44
C GLY A 28 -10.39 -11.74 -3.83
N ASP A 29 -11.50 -12.03 -4.52
CA ASP A 29 -11.50 -12.66 -5.84
C ASP A 29 -10.74 -11.84 -6.88
N LYS A 30 -10.85 -10.50 -6.81
CA LYS A 30 -10.14 -9.61 -7.74
C LYS A 30 -8.65 -9.58 -7.44
N THR A 31 -8.29 -9.54 -6.16
CA THR A 31 -6.89 -9.56 -5.71
C THR A 31 -6.21 -10.89 -6.08
N ILE A 32 -6.92 -12.01 -5.94
CA ILE A 32 -6.41 -13.33 -6.31
C ILE A 32 -6.22 -13.42 -7.82
N ALA A 33 -7.23 -13.03 -8.62
CA ALA A 33 -7.12 -13.02 -10.08
C ALA A 33 -5.98 -12.10 -10.58
N LEU A 34 -5.70 -11.00 -9.87
CA LEU A 34 -4.56 -10.15 -10.16
C LEU A 34 -3.24 -10.84 -9.80
N SER A 35 -3.19 -11.57 -8.69
CA SER A 35 -2.00 -12.33 -8.26
C SER A 35 -1.67 -13.52 -9.18
N GLU A 36 -2.68 -14.12 -9.83
CA GLU A 36 -2.47 -15.16 -10.83
C GLU A 36 -1.84 -14.59 -12.11
N LYS A 37 -2.22 -13.37 -12.51
CA LYS A 37 -1.62 -12.67 -13.66
C LYS A 37 -0.23 -12.11 -13.37
N LEU A 38 0.06 -11.86 -12.10
CA LEU A 38 1.33 -11.29 -11.64
C LEU A 38 1.93 -12.21 -10.56
N PRO A 39 2.65 -13.27 -10.94
CA PRO A 39 3.15 -14.30 -10.02
C PRO A 39 4.09 -13.77 -8.92
N VAL A 40 4.62 -12.54 -9.10
CA VAL A 40 5.39 -11.80 -8.09
C VAL A 40 4.55 -11.50 -6.84
N LEU A 41 3.22 -11.32 -6.95
CA LEU A 41 2.34 -11.10 -5.80
C LEU A 41 2.16 -12.36 -4.94
N MET A 42 2.20 -13.54 -5.55
CA MET A 42 1.99 -14.83 -4.86
C MET A 42 3.28 -15.36 -4.22
N GLY A 43 4.43 -15.18 -4.90
CA GLY A 43 5.67 -15.86 -4.52
C GLY A 43 6.41 -15.28 -3.32
N ARG A 44 6.27 -13.98 -3.02
CA ARG A 44 7.03 -13.32 -1.94
C ARG A 44 6.23 -12.20 -1.27
N LYS A 45 5.28 -12.58 -0.40
CA LYS A 45 4.43 -11.68 0.41
C LYS A 45 5.23 -10.58 1.16
N PHE A 46 6.40 -10.93 1.69
CA PHE A 46 7.34 -10.00 2.35
C PHE A 46 7.98 -8.98 1.39
N LEU A 47 8.20 -9.36 0.13
CA LEU A 47 8.76 -8.46 -0.87
C LEU A 47 7.76 -7.34 -1.20
N MET A 48 6.48 -7.69 -1.32
CA MET A 48 5.39 -6.74 -1.58
C MET A 48 5.17 -5.75 -0.44
N GLN A 49 5.26 -6.19 0.82
CA GLN A 49 5.03 -5.30 1.98
C GLN A 49 6.24 -4.45 2.38
N ILE A 50 7.46 -4.83 1.95
CA ILE A 50 8.68 -4.11 2.36
C ILE A 50 9.34 -3.45 1.16
N VAL A 51 9.64 -4.21 0.11
CA VAL A 51 10.43 -3.71 -1.04
C VAL A 51 9.60 -2.73 -1.87
N THR A 52 8.33 -3.03 -2.14
CA THR A 52 7.48 -2.15 -2.96
C THR A 52 7.23 -0.79 -2.29
N PRO A 53 6.80 -0.73 -1.01
CA PRO A 53 6.77 0.49 -0.21
C PRO A 53 8.07 1.29 -0.22
N LEU A 54 9.20 0.62 0.04
CA LEU A 54 10.50 1.27 0.13
C LEU A 54 10.89 1.89 -1.21
N LEU A 55 10.74 1.14 -2.30
CA LEU A 55 11.05 1.61 -3.66
C LEU A 55 10.16 2.81 -4.03
N PHE A 56 8.87 2.74 -3.73
CA PHE A 56 7.94 3.85 -3.97
C PHE A 56 8.35 5.11 -3.19
N ILE A 57 8.61 4.99 -1.89
CA ILE A 57 9.01 6.12 -1.04
C ILE A 57 10.29 6.77 -1.55
N VAL A 58 11.28 5.98 -1.96
CA VAL A 58 12.56 6.50 -2.48
C VAL A 58 12.34 7.22 -3.82
N VAL A 59 11.71 6.57 -4.80
CA VAL A 59 11.50 7.16 -6.13
C VAL A 59 10.60 8.40 -6.05
N PHE A 60 9.47 8.29 -5.35
CA PHE A 60 8.54 9.39 -5.18
C PHE A 60 9.13 10.51 -4.31
N GLY A 61 9.98 10.16 -3.35
CA GLY A 61 10.72 11.13 -2.53
C GLY A 61 11.68 11.96 -3.38
N VAL A 62 12.46 11.32 -4.25
CA VAL A 62 13.34 12.03 -5.20
C VAL A 62 12.53 12.97 -6.10
N ILE A 63 11.42 12.49 -6.67
CA ILE A 63 10.53 13.32 -7.51
C ILE A 63 9.96 14.50 -6.70
N SER A 64 9.53 14.25 -5.47
CA SER A 64 8.96 15.28 -4.60
C SER A 64 9.97 16.37 -4.25
N VAL A 65 11.23 16.00 -4.03
CA VAL A 65 12.33 16.95 -3.81
C VAL A 65 12.58 17.78 -5.07
N LEU A 66 12.65 17.14 -6.24
CA LEU A 66 12.91 17.80 -7.53
C LEU A 66 11.80 18.78 -7.93
N LEU A 67 10.54 18.45 -7.64
CA LEU A 67 9.37 19.25 -7.99
C LEU A 67 8.93 20.19 -6.86
N HIS A 68 9.68 20.27 -5.76
CA HIS A 68 9.33 21.04 -4.57
C HIS A 68 7.90 20.78 -4.06
N ILE A 69 7.47 19.51 -4.12
CA ILE A 69 6.14 19.11 -3.64
C ILE A 69 6.07 19.34 -2.13
N PRO A 70 4.97 19.92 -1.61
CA PRO A 70 4.80 20.12 -0.18
C PRO A 70 4.91 18.79 0.57
N ILE A 71 5.70 18.79 1.64
CA ILE A 71 5.98 17.57 2.41
C ILE A 71 4.69 16.90 2.94
N ALA A 72 3.66 17.70 3.23
CA ALA A 72 2.35 17.21 3.61
C ALA A 72 1.70 16.33 2.52
N VAL A 73 1.78 16.76 1.27
CA VAL A 73 1.25 16.02 0.11
C VAL A 73 2.03 14.72 -0.08
N PHE A 74 3.36 14.77 0.06
CA PHE A 74 4.20 13.57 0.00
C PHE A 74 3.74 12.51 1.01
N TYR A 75 3.53 12.88 2.28
CA TYR A 75 3.09 11.95 3.31
C TYR A 75 1.69 11.39 3.08
N VAL A 76 0.75 12.19 2.59
CA VAL A 76 -0.61 11.73 2.27
C VAL A 76 -0.57 10.71 1.13
N VAL A 77 0.18 11.00 0.06
CA VAL A 77 0.32 10.07 -1.08
C VAL A 77 1.00 8.78 -0.65
N CYS A 78 2.06 8.86 0.16
CA CYS A 78 2.69 7.68 0.74
C CYS A 78 1.68 6.88 1.60
N GLY A 79 0.93 7.53 2.48
CA GLY A 79 -0.11 6.88 3.28
C GLY A 79 -1.13 6.14 2.41
N VAL A 80 -1.64 6.80 1.37
CA VAL A 80 -2.60 6.22 0.42
C VAL A 80 -2.04 4.96 -0.26
N VAL A 81 -0.84 5.06 -0.86
CA VAL A 81 -0.23 3.96 -1.60
C VAL A 81 0.09 2.78 -0.68
N LEU A 82 0.64 3.05 0.51
CA LEU A 82 0.90 2.02 1.51
C LEU A 82 -0.39 1.36 2.00
N GLY A 83 -1.48 2.13 2.14
CA GLY A 83 -2.79 1.60 2.51
C GLY A 83 -3.33 0.60 1.48
N VAL A 84 -3.17 0.90 0.18
CA VAL A 84 -3.54 -0.03 -0.90
C VAL A 84 -2.66 -1.27 -0.91
N ILE A 85 -1.34 -1.11 -0.80
CA ILE A 85 -0.39 -2.25 -0.74
C ILE A 85 -0.69 -3.15 0.45
N ASN A 86 -0.94 -2.56 1.63
CA ASN A 86 -1.31 -3.31 2.82
C ASN A 86 -2.68 -3.97 2.70
N GLY A 87 -3.66 -3.29 2.09
CA GLY A 87 -4.97 -3.87 1.77
C GLY A 87 -4.84 -5.12 0.90
N MET A 88 -4.10 -5.01 -0.22
CA MET A 88 -3.80 -6.13 -1.11
C MET A 88 -3.11 -7.28 -0.39
N ALA A 89 -2.06 -6.99 0.37
CA ALA A 89 -1.29 -8.00 1.08
C ALA A 89 -2.14 -8.74 2.13
N VAL A 90 -2.97 -8.01 2.88
CA VAL A 90 -3.88 -8.61 3.87
C VAL A 90 -4.94 -9.47 3.18
N THR A 91 -5.53 -9.01 2.08
CA THR A 91 -6.50 -9.79 1.31
C THR A 91 -5.88 -11.08 0.76
N LEU A 92 -4.65 -11.01 0.22
CA LEU A 92 -3.91 -12.21 -0.20
C LEU A 92 -3.56 -13.15 0.97
N MET A 93 -3.34 -12.63 2.18
CA MET A 93 -3.14 -13.47 3.36
C MET A 93 -4.42 -14.20 3.77
N TYR A 94 -5.57 -13.52 3.77
CA TYR A 94 -6.84 -14.10 4.19
C TYR A 94 -7.42 -15.08 3.17
N PHE A 95 -7.28 -14.80 1.88
CA PHE A 95 -7.95 -15.57 0.83
C PHE A 95 -6.98 -16.39 -0.05
N GLY A 96 -5.70 -16.04 -0.09
CA GLY A 96 -4.70 -16.77 -0.89
C GLY A 96 -4.36 -18.18 -0.37
N ASP A 97 -4.69 -18.50 0.89
CA ASP A 97 -4.59 -19.87 1.42
C ASP A 97 -5.86 -20.70 1.21
N ARG A 98 -6.98 -20.11 0.76
CA ARG A 98 -8.21 -20.89 0.40
C ARG A 98 -8.13 -21.57 -0.96
N THR A 99 -7.16 -21.18 -1.80
CA THR A 99 -6.96 -21.71 -3.16
C THR A 99 -5.81 -22.73 -3.25
N ARG A 100 -5.20 -23.14 -2.12
CA ARG A 100 -4.25 -24.25 -2.04
C ARG A 100 -4.89 -25.52 -1.50
#